data_AF-A0A8J7DJA7-F1
#
_entry.id   AF-A0A8J7DJA7-F1
#
_cell.length_a   1.000
_cell.length_b   1.000
_cell.length_c   1.000
_cell.angle_alpha   90.00
_cell.angle_beta   90.00
_cell.angle_gamma   90.00
#
_symmetry.space_group_name_H-M   'P 1'
#
loop_
_entity.id
_entity.type
_entity.pdbx_description
1 polymer ?
#
loop_
_entity_poly.entity_id
_entity_poly.type
_entity_poly.pdbx_seq_one_letter_code
_entity_poly.pdbx_strand_id
1 'polypeptide(L)'
;MTKMGLKSQTFTTRALDMAAQHIDMMPRHLDVEEACRDLALFEALNPILQAVNHFKELLEDTQMLAGSEAYAAARLAYNSAKVTGKNRGLDDVMEDLSQQFRKSRRQSAIAQSPAPQSQTA
;
A
#
# COMPACT_ATOMS: atom_id res chain seq x y z
N MET A 1 4.85 -12.75 14.45
CA MET A 1 6.19 -12.90 13.84
C MET A 1 6.98 -11.63 14.13
N THR A 2 8.20 -11.75 14.64
CA THR A 2 9.05 -10.58 14.91
C THR A 2 9.65 -10.10 13.60
N LYS A 3 9.33 -8.87 13.18
CA LYS A 3 9.97 -8.24 12.03
C LYS A 3 11.41 -7.88 12.41
N MET A 4 12.39 -8.38 11.66
CA MET A 4 13.79 -8.04 11.91
C MET A 4 14.06 -6.60 11.45
N GLY A 5 14.22 -5.70 12.42
CA GLY A 5 14.75 -4.35 12.20
C GLY A 5 16.28 -4.30 12.29
N LEU A 6 16.87 -3.12 12.08
CA LEU A 6 18.33 -2.93 12.01
C LEU A 6 19.08 -3.50 13.24
N LYS A 7 18.60 -3.22 14.46
CA LYS A 7 19.24 -3.70 15.69
C LYS A 7 19.24 -5.23 15.78
N SER A 8 18.10 -5.86 15.45
CA SER A 8 17.97 -7.32 15.43
C SER A 8 18.78 -7.96 14.31
N GLN A 9 18.94 -7.30 13.15
CA GLN A 9 19.80 -7.81 12.09
C GLN A 9 21.26 -7.81 12.54
N THR A 10 21.78 -6.70 13.06
CA THR A 10 23.17 -6.62 13.55
C THR A 10 23.46 -7.65 14.64
N PHE A 11 22.51 -7.86 15.56
CA PHE A 11 22.62 -8.93 16.55
C PHE A 11 22.69 -10.30 15.88
N THR A 12 21.78 -10.59 14.95
CA THR A 12 21.69 -11.89 14.26
C THR A 12 22.95 -12.20 13.48
N THR A 13 23.47 -11.25 12.69
CA THR A 13 24.74 -11.39 11.96
C THR A 13 25.88 -11.75 12.92
N ARG A 14 26.06 -10.97 13.99
CA ARG A 14 27.15 -11.22 14.96
C ARG A 14 27.01 -12.55 15.69
N ALA A 15 25.78 -12.95 16.02
CA ALA A 15 25.51 -14.20 16.71
C ALA A 15 25.83 -15.40 15.81
N LEU A 16 25.45 -15.34 14.53
CA LEU A 16 25.73 -16.40 13.56
C LEU A 16 27.21 -16.46 13.17
N ASP A 17 27.90 -15.32 13.05
CA ASP A 17 29.35 -15.28 12.84
C ASP A 17 30.09 -15.98 13.99
N MET A 18 29.70 -15.68 15.24
CA MET A 18 30.26 -16.34 16.43
C MET A 18 29.96 -17.85 16.43
N ALA A 19 28.73 -18.24 16.10
CA ALA A 19 28.35 -19.65 16.03
C ALA A 19 29.13 -20.41 14.95
N ALA A 20 29.37 -19.80 13.78
CA ALA A 20 30.13 -20.39 12.69
C ALA A 20 31.62 -20.54 13.03
N GLN A 21 32.18 -19.63 13.85
CA GLN A 21 33.57 -19.72 14.33
C GLN A 21 33.76 -20.75 15.46
N HIS A 22 32.69 -21.08 16.19
CA HIS A 22 32.72 -21.96 17.38
C HIS A 22 31.67 -23.07 17.28
N ILE A 23 31.64 -23.80 16.15
CA ILE A 23 30.66 -24.87 15.87
C ILE A 23 30.68 -25.97 16.94
N ASP A 24 31.85 -26.25 17.53
CA ASP A 24 32.02 -27.25 18.59
C ASP A 24 31.27 -26.91 19.88
N MET A 25 31.02 -25.62 20.12
CA MET A 25 30.26 -25.12 21.27
C MET A 25 28.75 -25.04 20.99
N MET A 26 28.32 -25.26 19.74
CA MET A 26 26.92 -25.16 19.35
C MET A 26 26.12 -26.44 19.70
N PRO A 27 24.82 -26.32 19.98
CA PRO A 27 23.97 -27.49 20.17
C PRO A 27 23.97 -28.37 18.91
N ARG A 28 24.08 -29.71 19.08
CA ARG A 28 24.15 -30.67 17.95
C ARG A 28 22.96 -30.64 16.99
N HIS A 29 21.83 -30.09 17.41
CA HIS A 29 20.61 -29.98 16.61
C HIS A 29 20.51 -28.63 15.88
N LEU A 30 21.44 -27.70 16.10
CA LEU A 30 21.47 -26.42 15.41
C LEU A 30 22.23 -26.58 14.09
N ASP A 31 21.53 -26.35 12.98
CA ASP A 31 22.14 -26.20 11.66
C ASP A 31 22.57 -24.74 11.48
N VAL A 32 23.84 -24.47 11.80
CA VAL A 32 24.42 -23.12 11.69
C VAL A 32 24.51 -22.67 10.23
N GLU A 33 24.77 -23.60 9.31
CA GLU A 33 24.87 -23.27 7.89
C GLU A 33 23.52 -22.86 7.32
N GLU A 34 22.45 -23.56 7.66
CA GLU A 34 21.08 -23.17 7.26
C GLU A 34 20.71 -21.80 7.81
N ALA A 35 21.01 -21.53 9.09
CA ALA A 35 20.76 -20.21 9.68
C ALA A 35 21.53 -19.09 8.96
N CYS A 36 22.77 -19.33 8.55
CA CYS A 36 23.55 -18.39 7.73
C CYS A 36 22.94 -18.20 6.33
N ARG A 37 22.43 -19.27 5.70
CA ARG A 37 21.72 -19.17 4.40
C ARG A 37 20.46 -18.31 4.51
N ASP A 38 19.68 -18.48 5.59
CA ASP A 38 18.49 -17.68 5.84
C ASP A 38 18.82 -16.19 6.04
N LEU A 39 19.89 -15.87 6.77
CA LEU A 39 20.34 -14.49 6.93
C LEU A 39 20.77 -13.89 5.58
N ALA A 40 21.53 -14.63 4.77
CA ALA A 40 21.94 -14.18 3.45
C ALA A 40 20.74 -13.93 2.52
N LEU A 41 19.72 -14.80 2.57
CA LEU A 41 18.47 -14.62 1.82
C LEU A 41 17.73 -13.37 2.29
N PHE A 42 17.60 -13.17 3.60
CA PHE A 42 16.99 -11.95 4.15
C PHE A 42 17.68 -10.69 3.63
N GLU A 43 19.02 -10.68 3.61
CA GLU A 43 19.80 -9.55 3.13
C GLU A 43 19.63 -9.32 1.63
N ALA A 44 19.58 -10.39 0.83
CA ALA A 44 19.33 -10.31 -0.61
C ALA A 44 17.93 -9.79 -0.97
N LEU A 45 16.93 -10.01 -0.11
CA LEU A 45 15.56 -9.53 -0.31
C LEU A 45 15.41 -8.02 -0.04
N ASN A 46 16.26 -7.42 0.80
CA ASN A 46 16.18 -6.00 1.13
C ASN A 46 16.21 -5.05 -0.08
N PRO A 47 17.18 -5.14 -1.02
CA PRO A 47 17.20 -4.27 -2.19
C PRO A 47 16.00 -4.54 -3.13
N ILE A 48 15.50 -5.76 -3.20
CA ILE A 48 14.31 -6.11 -4.01
C ILE A 48 13.07 -5.42 -3.44
N LEU A 49 12.88 -5.48 -2.12
CA LEU A 49 11.77 -4.81 -1.45
C LEU A 49 11.84 -3.29 -1.62
N GLN A 50 13.04 -2.70 -1.56
CA GLN A 50 13.23 -1.28 -1.83
C GLN A 50 12.83 -0.90 -3.26
N ALA A 51 13.26 -1.68 -4.26
CA ALA A 51 12.90 -1.46 -5.66
C ALA A 51 11.40 -1.61 -5.91
N VAL A 52 10.76 -2.62 -5.31
CA VAL A 52 9.31 -2.84 -5.41
C VAL A 52 8.53 -1.69 -4.78
N ASN A 53 8.97 -1.18 -3.62
CA ASN A 53 8.32 -0.04 -2.98
C ASN A 53 8.42 1.22 -3.85
N HIS A 54 9.59 1.50 -4.43
CA HIS A 54 9.75 2.63 -5.33
C HIS A 54 8.89 2.48 -6.59
N PHE A 55 8.87 1.30 -7.20
CA PHE A 55 8.02 1.03 -8.35
C PHE A 55 6.53 1.17 -8.02
N LYS A 56 6.12 0.72 -6.83
CA LYS A 56 4.75 0.89 -6.33
C LYS A 56 4.39 2.37 -6.21
N GLU A 57 5.26 3.21 -5.66
CA GLU A 57 5.04 4.66 -5.57
C GLU A 57 4.81 5.27 -6.96
N LEU A 58 5.66 4.94 -7.94
CA LEU A 58 5.50 5.41 -9.32
C LEU A 58 4.19 4.94 -9.97
N LEU A 59 3.77 3.70 -9.69
CA LEU A 59 2.48 3.17 -10.15
C LEU A 59 1.31 3.91 -9.50
N GLU A 60 1.38 4.18 -8.20
CA GLU A 60 0.35 4.94 -7.49
C GLU A 60 0.22 6.37 -8.02
N ASP A 61 1.35 7.04 -8.28
CA ASP A 61 1.36 8.37 -8.91
C ASP A 61 0.73 8.35 -10.30
N THR A 62 1.08 7.35 -11.11
CA THR A 62 0.52 7.18 -12.46
C THR A 62 -0.98 6.91 -12.41
N GLN A 63 -1.41 6.02 -11.50
CA GLN A 63 -2.82 5.69 -11.30
C GLN A 63 -3.62 6.91 -10.84
N MET A 64 -3.06 7.71 -9.93
CA MET A 64 -3.68 8.95 -9.45
C MET A 64 -3.88 9.94 -10.59
N LEU A 65 -2.84 10.18 -11.41
CA LEU A 65 -2.92 11.13 -12.51
C LEU A 65 -3.94 10.66 -13.57
N ALA A 66 -3.84 9.41 -14.02
CA ALA A 66 -4.76 8.84 -15.00
C ALA A 66 -6.22 8.85 -14.49
N GLY A 67 -6.43 8.53 -13.21
CA GLY A 67 -7.75 8.60 -12.58
C GLY A 67 -8.31 10.03 -12.54
N SER A 68 -7.46 11.02 -12.23
CA SER A 68 -7.83 12.44 -12.23
C SER A 68 -8.25 12.93 -13.62
N GLU A 69 -7.47 12.59 -14.65
CA GLU A 69 -7.77 12.94 -16.05
C GLU A 69 -9.07 12.29 -16.53
N ALA A 70 -9.23 10.99 -16.29
CA ALA A 70 -10.44 10.27 -16.65
C ALA A 70 -11.68 10.85 -15.95
N TYR A 71 -11.57 11.18 -14.67
CA TYR A 71 -12.64 11.79 -13.90
C TYR A 71 -12.99 13.20 -14.42
N ALA A 72 -11.99 14.02 -14.77
CA ALA A 72 -12.21 15.33 -15.37
C ALA A 72 -12.95 15.23 -16.71
N ALA A 73 -12.53 14.30 -17.59
CA ALA A 73 -13.18 14.04 -18.86
C ALA A 73 -14.63 13.55 -18.69
N ALA A 74 -14.88 12.62 -17.76
CA ALA A 74 -16.22 12.14 -17.44
C ALA A 74 -17.13 13.28 -16.94
N ARG A 75 -16.58 14.20 -16.12
CA ARG A 75 -17.32 15.35 -15.61
C ARG A 75 -17.68 16.34 -16.71
N LEU A 76 -16.78 16.57 -17.66
CA LEU A 76 -17.06 17.38 -18.85
C LEU A 76 -18.17 16.74 -19.70
N ALA A 77 -18.10 15.44 -19.97
CA ALA A 77 -19.11 14.71 -20.73
C ALA A 77 -20.49 14.80 -20.06
N TYR A 78 -20.58 14.55 -18.74
CA TYR A 78 -21.82 14.67 -17.99
C TYR A 78 -22.41 16.09 -18.05
N ASN A 79 -21.58 17.13 -17.86
CA ASN A 79 -22.04 18.51 -17.93
C ASN A 79 -22.53 18.88 -19.34
N SER A 80 -21.83 18.44 -20.39
CA SER A 80 -22.26 18.66 -21.78
C SER A 80 -23.58 17.95 -22.10
N ALA A 81 -23.76 16.71 -21.62
CA ALA A 81 -25.01 15.97 -21.75
C ALA A 81 -26.15 16.67 -21.00
N LYS A 82 -25.89 17.23 -19.82
CA LYS A 82 -26.89 18.00 -19.06
C LYS A 82 -27.38 19.26 -19.78
N VAL A 83 -26.50 19.92 -20.54
CA VAL A 83 -26.84 21.12 -21.32
C VAL A 83 -27.59 20.76 -22.61
N THR A 84 -27.12 19.73 -23.32
CA THR A 84 -27.56 19.42 -24.70
C THR A 84 -28.54 18.25 -24.81
N GLY A 85 -28.63 17.42 -23.78
CA GLY A 85 -29.35 16.14 -23.76
C GLY A 85 -30.82 16.24 -23.32
N LYS A 86 -31.29 17.42 -22.91
CA LYS A 86 -32.72 17.65 -22.66
C LYS A 86 -33.53 17.27 -23.91
N ASN A 87 -34.55 16.44 -23.74
CA ASN A 87 -35.39 15.89 -24.81
C ASN A 87 -34.69 14.96 -25.81
N ARG A 88 -33.53 14.37 -25.44
CA ARG A 88 -32.81 13.37 -26.25
C ARG A 88 -32.81 11.96 -25.64
N GLY A 89 -33.67 11.71 -24.64
CA GLY A 89 -33.79 10.39 -23.99
C GLY A 89 -32.63 10.00 -23.09
N LEU A 90 -31.84 10.98 -22.62
CA LEU A 90 -30.69 10.77 -21.72
C LEU A 90 -31.03 11.00 -20.24
N ASP A 91 -32.29 11.31 -19.93
CA ASP A 91 -32.71 11.76 -18.60
C ASP A 91 -32.50 10.67 -17.52
N ASP A 92 -32.88 9.42 -17.82
CA ASP A 92 -32.71 8.28 -16.90
C ASP A 92 -31.22 8.02 -16.59
N VAL A 93 -30.37 8.05 -17.62
CA VAL A 93 -28.92 7.86 -17.46
C VAL A 93 -28.29 9.00 -16.65
N MET A 94 -28.75 10.24 -16.86
CA MET A 94 -28.28 11.39 -16.09
C MET A 94 -28.72 11.34 -14.62
N GLU A 95 -29.94 10.86 -14.35
CA GLU A 95 -30.44 10.68 -12.99
C GLU A 95 -29.65 9.60 -12.25
N ASP A 96 -29.39 8.45 -12.88
CA ASP A 96 -28.57 7.39 -12.29
C ASP A 96 -27.15 7.85 -11.96
N LEU A 97 -26.48 8.54 -12.89
CA LEU A 97 -25.14 9.10 -12.68
C LEU A 97 -25.13 10.12 -11.52
N SER A 98 -26.15 10.96 -11.44
CA SER A 98 -26.32 11.93 -10.34
C SER A 98 -26.48 11.23 -8.98
N GLN A 99 -27.28 10.16 -8.91
CA GLN A 99 -27.47 9.39 -7.68
C GLN A 99 -26.19 8.69 -7.23
N GLN A 100 -25.46 8.07 -8.15
CA GLN A 100 -24.17 7.42 -7.87
C GLN A 100 -23.15 8.44 -7.31
N PHE A 101 -23.07 9.62 -7.91
CA PHE A 101 -22.17 10.67 -7.47
C PHE A 101 -22.50 11.20 -6.06
N ARG A 102 -23.80 11.38 -5.75
CA ARG A 102 -24.26 11.81 -4.41
C ARG A 102 -23.94 10.76 -3.33
N LYS A 103 -24.05 9.47 -3.64
CA LYS A 103 -23.68 8.37 -2.72
C LYS A 103 -22.18 8.39 -2.42
N SER A 104 -21.35 8.54 -3.46
CA SER A 104 -19.89 8.62 -3.33
C SER A 104 -19.44 9.79 -2.43
N ARG A 105 -20.05 10.98 -2.57
CA ARG A 105 -19.74 12.16 -1.72
C ARG A 105 -20.09 11.94 -0.24
N ARG A 106 -21.20 11.25 0.06
CA ARG A 106 -21.57 10.94 1.46
C ARG A 106 -20.56 10.00 2.11
N GLN A 107 -20.08 9.01 1.38
CA GLN A 107 -19.10 8.05 1.91
C GLN A 107 -17.74 8.68 2.17
N SER A 108 -17.30 9.59 1.30
CA SER A 108 -16.08 10.37 1.51
C SER A 108 -16.19 11.37 2.67
N ALA A 109 -17.37 11.96 2.91
CA ALA A 109 -17.60 12.83 4.08
C ALA A 109 -17.62 12.07 5.42
N ILE A 110 -18.10 10.82 5.43
CA ILE A 110 -18.09 9.96 6.62
C ILE A 110 -16.66 9.53 6.96
N ALA A 111 -15.83 9.24 5.96
CA ALA A 111 -14.42 8.89 6.15
C ALA A 111 -13.54 10.06 6.65
N GLN A 112 -13.99 11.30 6.47
CA GLN A 112 -13.26 12.52 6.85
C GLN A 112 -13.71 13.15 8.18
N SER A 113 -14.71 12.56 8.86
CA SER A 113 -15.08 13.03 10.21
C SER A 113 -14.08 12.49 11.23
N PRO A 114 -13.30 13.35 11.92
CA PRO A 114 -12.39 12.88 12.96
C PRO A 114 -13.21 12.28 14.11
N ALA A 115 -12.82 11.08 14.55
CA ALA A 115 -13.39 10.45 15.73
C ALA A 115 -13.27 11.41 16.95
N PRO A 116 -14.31 11.58 17.77
CA PRO A 116 -14.25 12.42 18.95
C PRO A 116 -13.19 11.84 19.90
N GLN A 117 -12.08 12.55 20.07
CA GLN A 117 -11.07 12.22 21.07
C GLN A 117 -11.67 12.46 22.45
N SER A 118 -12.07 11.39 23.12
CA SER A 118 -12.38 11.41 24.55
C SER A 118 -11.11 11.72 25.33
N GLN A 119 -10.96 12.96 25.76
CA GLN A 119 -10.05 13.33 26.85
C GLN A 119 -10.59 12.70 28.12
N THR A 120 -9.87 11.72 28.67
CA THR A 120 -10.00 11.34 30.09
C THR A 120 -8.86 11.99 30.85
N ALA A 121 -9.28 12.70 31.90
CA ALA A 121 -8.51 13.51 32.83
C ALA A 121 -7.47 12.72 33.64
#